data_AF-A0A7Y3BEU6-F1
#
_entry.id   AF-A0A7Y3BEU6-F1
#
_cell.length_a   1.000
_cell.length_b   1.000
_cell.length_c   1.000
_cell.angle_alpha   90.00
_cell.angle_beta   90.00
_cell.angle_gamma   90.00
#
_symmetry.space_group_name_H-M   'P 1'
#
loop_
_entity.id
_entity.type
_entity.pdbx_description
1 polymer ?
#
loop_
_entity_poly.entity_id
_entity_poly.type
_entity_poly.pdbx_seq_one_letter_code
_entity_poly.pdbx_strand_id
1 'polypeptide(L)' 'MDFDALFNQQLDALKEEGNYRIFAEMERKCGSFPKADNYGPDGKREVTVWCSNDYLGMGHHPSVIDAMVSTTQA' A
#
# COMPACT_ATOMS: atom_id res chain seq x y z
N MET A 1 -30.20 19.19 7.95
CA MET A 1 -29.88 17.81 7.54
C MET A 1 -28.66 17.40 8.31
N ASP A 2 -28.71 16.24 8.96
CA ASP A 2 -27.56 15.71 9.69
C ASP A 2 -26.73 14.85 8.74
N PHE A 3 -25.65 15.42 8.21
CA PHE A 3 -24.78 14.74 7.26
C PHE A 3 -23.88 13.71 7.94
N ASP A 4 -23.50 13.93 9.21
CA ASP A 4 -22.68 12.99 9.95
C ASP A 4 -23.45 11.69 10.20
N ALA A 5 -24.73 11.79 10.58
CA ALA A 5 -25.60 10.63 10.70
C ALA A 5 -25.72 9.87 9.37
N LEU A 6 -25.85 10.59 8.24
CA LEU A 6 -25.93 9.97 6.92
C LEU A 6 -24.63 9.22 6.57
N PHE A 7 -23.47 9.84 6.78
CA PHE A 7 -22.19 9.21 6.47
C PHE A 7 -21.91 7.99 7.35
N ASN A 8 -22.21 8.08 8.65
CA ASN A 8 -22.06 6.95 9.56
C ASN A 8 -22.94 5.77 9.15
N GLN A 9 -24.19 6.02 8.75
CA GLN A 9 -25.08 4.98 8.25
C GLN A 9 -24.50 4.25 7.02
N GLN A 10 -23.86 4.97 6.09
CA GLN A 10 -23.22 4.33 4.92
C GLN A 10 -21.99 3.50 5.31
N LEU A 11 -21.20 3.97 6.28
CA LEU A 11 -20.05 3.22 6.79
C LEU A 11 -20.47 1.95 7.51
N ASP A 12 -21.55 2.01 8.30
CA ASP A 12 -22.05 0.86 9.04
C ASP A 12 -22.63 -0.19 8.09
N ALA A 13 -23.36 0.23 7.04
CA ALA A 13 -23.78 -0.67 5.97
C ALA A 13 -22.59 -1.41 5.31
N LEU A 14 -21.50 -0.70 4.99
CA LEU A 14 -20.29 -1.33 4.43
C LEU A 14 -19.65 -2.36 5.37
N LYS A 15 -19.67 -2.10 6.69
CA LYS A 15 -19.14 -3.03 7.70
C LYS A 15 -20.05 -4.26 7.84
N GLU A 16 -21.37 -4.06 7.88
CA GLU A 16 -22.37 -5.14 7.94
C GLU A 16 -22.30 -6.04 6.70
N GLU A 17 -22.10 -5.47 5.52
CA GLU A 17 -21.89 -6.21 4.27
C GLU A 17 -20.53 -6.93 4.19
N GLY A 18 -19.59 -6.63 5.09
CA GLY A 18 -18.23 -7.18 5.06
C GLY A 18 -17.32 -6.62 3.96
N ASN A 19 -17.75 -5.53 3.29
CA ASN A 19 -17.01 -4.89 2.20
C ASN A 19 -16.17 -3.68 2.66
N TYR A 20 -16.24 -3.33 3.95
CA TYR A 20 -15.38 -2.30 4.55
C TYR A 20 -13.91 -2.70 4.48
N ARG A 21 -13.04 -1.80 4.02
CA ARG A 21 -11.62 -2.09 3.77
C ARG A 21 -10.76 -1.54 4.90
N ILE A 22 -9.89 -2.40 5.42
CA ILE A 22 -8.78 -2.01 6.30
C ILE A 22 -7.50 -2.19 5.48
N PHE A 23 -6.77 -1.11 5.28
CA PHE A 23 -5.54 -1.14 4.48
C PHE A 23 -4.37 -1.64 5.32
N ALA A 24 -3.56 -2.52 4.74
CA ALA A 24 -2.28 -2.91 5.30
C ALA A 24 -1.25 -1.82 4.99
N GLU A 25 -0.62 -1.27 6.02
CA GLU A 25 0.47 -0.31 5.86
C GLU A 25 1.76 -1.08 5.53
N MET A 26 2.30 -0.83 4.33
CA MET A 26 3.36 -1.64 3.73
C MET A 26 4.43 -0.75 3.11
N GLU A 27 5.70 -1.03 3.37
CA GLU A 27 6.85 -0.39 2.75
C GLU A 27 7.69 -1.43 2.01
N ARG A 28 7.74 -1.35 0.68
CA ARG A 28 8.54 -2.28 -0.14
C ARG A 28 10.02 -1.94 -0.02
N LYS A 29 10.88 -2.96 0.13
CA LYS A 29 12.33 -2.77 0.20
C LYS A 29 12.97 -2.78 -1.18
N CYS A 30 13.40 -1.61 -1.66
CA CYS A 30 14.15 -1.51 -2.92
C CYS A 30 15.41 -2.40 -2.87
N GLY A 31 15.66 -3.18 -3.91
CA GLY A 31 16.76 -4.14 -3.97
C GLY A 31 16.52 -5.46 -3.21
N SER A 32 15.39 -5.64 -2.54
CA SER A 32 15.04 -6.88 -1.82
C SER A 32 13.67 -7.42 -2.21
N PHE A 33 13.24 -7.23 -3.45
CA PHE A 33 11.95 -7.74 -3.91
C PHE A 33 11.86 -9.27 -3.80
N PRO A 34 10.71 -9.84 -3.36
CA PRO A 34 9.44 -9.18 -3.05
C PRO A 34 9.21 -8.88 -1.55
N LYS A 35 10.26 -8.55 -0.78
CA LYS A 35 10.16 -8.21 0.65
C LYS A 35 9.60 -6.82 0.90
N ALA A 36 8.82 -6.71 1.96
CA ALA A 36 8.28 -5.45 2.47
C ALA A 36 8.17 -5.48 4.00
N ASP A 37 8.25 -4.32 4.62
CA ASP A 37 7.89 -4.14 6.01
C ASP A 37 6.38 -3.85 6.12
N ASN A 38 5.70 -4.55 7.02
CA ASN A 38 4.30 -4.35 7.37
C ASN A 38 4.26 -3.68 8.75
N TYR A 39 3.57 -2.54 8.84
CA TYR A 39 3.41 -1.76 10.06
C TYR A 39 2.04 -2.04 10.67
N GLY A 40 1.93 -3.20 11.33
CA GLY A 40 0.70 -3.63 11.98
C GLY A 40 0.59 -3.13 13.44
N PRO A 41 -0.53 -3.46 14.13
CA PRO A 41 -0.73 -3.13 15.54
C PRO A 41 0.38 -3.66 16.47
N ASP A 42 0.97 -4.80 16.12
CA ASP A 42 2.08 -5.43 16.86
C ASP A 42 3.46 -4.86 16.49
N GLY A 43 3.49 -3.80 15.67
CA GLY A 43 4.69 -3.15 15.19
C GLY A 43 5.18 -3.67 13.83
N LYS A 44 6.43 -3.30 13.52
CA LYS A 44 7.08 -3.57 12.24
C LYS A 44 7.45 -5.05 12.11
N ARG A 45 7.02 -5.68 11.01
CA ARG A 45 7.40 -7.06 10.65
C ARG A 45 7.76 -7.16 9.17
N GLU A 46 8.80 -7.93 8.84
CA GLU A 46 9.10 -8.23 7.44
C GLU A 46 8.17 -9.32 6.89
N VAL A 47 7.64 -9.10 5.69
CA VAL A 47 6.77 -10.03 4.97
C VAL A 47 7.17 -10.18 3.50
N THR A 48 6.66 -11.22 2.86
CA THR A 48 6.78 -11.43 1.40
C THR A 48 5.48 -10.98 0.73
N VAL A 49 5.56 -10.06 -0.24
CA VAL A 49 4.38 -9.55 -0.97
C VAL A 49 4.00 -10.48 -2.12
N TRP A 50 2.77 -11.00 -2.09
CA TRP A 50 2.22 -11.88 -3.14
C TRP A 50 1.11 -11.25 -3.98
N CYS A 51 0.61 -10.07 -3.59
CA CYS A 51 -0.46 -9.35 -4.25
C CYS A 51 0.03 -8.10 -5.03
N SER A 52 1.35 -7.98 -5.24
CA SER A 52 1.92 -6.86 -5.99
C SER A 52 1.59 -6.97 -7.47
N ASN A 53 1.25 -5.83 -8.10
CA ASN A 53 1.12 -5.71 -9.55
C ASN A 53 2.43 -5.29 -10.24
N ASP A 54 3.50 -5.05 -9.48
CA ASP A 54 4.86 -4.88 -10.03
C ASP A 54 5.42 -6.24 -10.43
N TYR A 55 4.81 -6.83 -11.48
CA TYR A 55 4.99 -8.24 -11.84
C TYR A 55 6.42 -8.63 -12.19
N LEU A 56 7.17 -7.68 -12.78
CA LEU A 56 8.53 -7.89 -13.23
C LEU A 56 9.56 -7.24 -12.30
N GLY A 57 9.12 -6.63 -11.19
CA GLY A 57 10.00 -5.90 -10.28
C GLY A 57 10.62 -4.64 -10.89
N MET A 58 10.04 -4.08 -11.96
CA MET A 58 10.64 -2.92 -12.62
C MET A 58 10.61 -1.66 -11.76
N GLY A 59 9.74 -1.62 -10.74
CA GLY A 59 9.69 -0.51 -9.79
C GLY A 59 10.96 -0.32 -8.94
N HIS A 60 11.86 -1.31 -8.91
CA HIS A 60 13.17 -1.21 -8.23
C HIS A 60 14.37 -1.46 -9.17
N HIS A 61 14.15 -1.55 -10.48
CA HIS A 61 15.23 -1.79 -11.42
C HIS A 61 16.14 -0.55 -11.50
N PRO A 62 17.48 -0.68 -11.38
CA PRO A 62 18.39 0.47 -11.33
C PRO A 62 18.20 1.46 -12.48
N SER A 63 18.13 0.97 -13.72
CA SER A 63 17.93 1.84 -14.90
C SER A 63 16.62 2.65 -14.87
N VAL A 64 15.55 2.13 -14.23
CA VAL A 64 14.28 2.86 -14.09
C VAL A 64 14.45 3.97 -13.05
N ILE A 65 15.04 3.65 -11.90
CA ILE A 65 15.30 4.61 -10.83
C ILE A 65 16.24 5.71 -11.32
N ASP A 66 17.36 5.36 -11.96
CA ASP A 66 18.36 6.32 -12.45
C ASP A 66 17.75 7.30 -13.46
N ALA A 67 16.88 6.82 -14.36
CA ALA A 67 16.16 7.67 -15.30
C ALA A 67 15.22 8.66 -14.57
N MET A 68 14.51 8.21 -13.54
CA MET A 68 13.67 9.09 -12.72
C MET A 68 14.49 10.14 -11.97
N VAL A 69 15.57 9.72 -11.28
CA VAL A 69 16.43 10.60 -10.47
C VAL A 69 17.08 11.67 -11.35
N SER A 70 17.71 11.28 -12.46
CA SER A 70 18.38 12.22 -13.36
C SER A 70 17.42 13.26 -13.93
N THR A 71 16.18 12.86 -14.26
CA THR A 71 15.14 13.79 -14.74
C THR A 71 14.80 14.86 -13.69
N THR A 72 14.73 14.52 -12.41
CA THR A 72 14.42 15.49 -11.34
C THR A 72 15.57 16.44 -10.99
N GLN A 73 16.78 16.16 -11.46
CA GLN A 73 17.99 16.94 -11.17
C GLN A 73 18.38 17.89 -12.31
N ALA A 74 17.71 17.82 -13.46
CA ALA A 74 17.88 18.69 -14.61
C ALA A 74 17.04 19.97 -14.47
#